data_AF-A0A1I5HNS9-F1
#
_entry.id   AF-A0A1I5HNS9-F1
#
_cell.length_a   1.000
_cell.length_b   1.000
_cell.length_c   1.000
_cell.angle_alpha   90.00
_cell.angle_beta   90.00
_cell.angle_gamma   90.00
#
_symmetry.space_group_name_H-M   'P 1'
#
loop_
_entity.id
_entity.type
_entity.pdbx_description
1 polymer ?
#
loop_
_entity_poly.entity_id
_entity_poly.type
_entity_poly.pdbx_seq_one_letter_code
_entity_poly.pdbx_strand_id
1 'polypeptide(L)'
;MSVAQKWGFGMAPVKPPVQQRRTAAVASLLSFFASDLAPRGRLEELQEQLAEVKGLFSRAHRQDQWDWFTVWRALGRPGRRRAQECAQSLGLLRRALGAGEAGAARDAADRLAAAGGPASLRAFLAGPQPLTEGLGYLYVLSTRESPRLLKIGYTERAVEERVAEINAATGVVIPYGVRAVWTVRNARRVESKVHRLLAVWRVRPDREFFDMDYRDAHRLISDHLRSERAEQ
;
A
#
# COMPACT_ATOMS: atom_id res chain seq x y z
N MET A 1 -8.69 16.94 24.04
CA MET A 1 -9.08 15.83 23.13
C MET A 1 -8.40 14.57 23.63
N SER A 2 -9.14 13.51 23.93
CA SER A 2 -8.55 12.19 24.23
C SER A 2 -8.20 11.50 22.92
N VAL A 3 -6.90 11.23 22.68
CA VAL A 3 -6.47 10.45 21.52
C VAL A 3 -6.50 8.98 21.91
N ALA A 4 -7.63 8.31 21.61
CA ALA A 4 -7.83 6.87 21.88
C ALA A 4 -7.19 5.94 20.82
N GLN A 5 -6.32 6.48 19.94
CA GLN A 5 -5.81 5.75 18.79
C GLN A 5 -4.57 4.93 19.16
N LYS A 6 -4.70 3.60 19.12
CA LYS A 6 -3.63 2.65 19.43
C LYS A 6 -2.59 2.50 18.30
N TRP A 7 -2.95 2.85 17.07
CA TRP A 7 -2.13 2.59 15.87
C TRP A 7 -1.98 3.85 15.03
N GLY A 8 -0.83 4.00 14.38
CA GLY A 8 -0.63 5.03 13.36
C GLY A 8 -1.63 4.87 12.21
N PHE A 9 -2.02 5.97 11.60
CA PHE A 9 -2.94 5.94 10.46
C PHE A 9 -2.41 5.06 9.31
N GLY A 10 -3.24 4.16 8.80
CA GLY A 10 -2.88 3.17 7.78
C GLY A 10 -2.23 1.88 8.29
N MET A 11 -1.78 1.85 9.55
CA MET A 11 -0.98 0.77 10.14
C MET A 11 -1.78 -0.21 10.99
N ALA A 12 -3.11 -0.08 11.05
CA ALA A 12 -3.92 -0.94 11.91
C ALA A 12 -3.81 -2.41 11.47
N PRO A 13 -3.68 -3.35 12.42
CA PRO A 13 -3.70 -4.76 12.12
C PRO A 13 -5.11 -5.18 11.67
N VAL A 14 -5.16 -6.16 10.76
CA VAL A 14 -6.42 -6.75 10.30
C VAL A 14 -6.84 -7.82 11.31
N LYS A 15 -8.11 -7.77 11.76
CA LYS A 15 -8.65 -8.78 12.69
C LYS A 15 -8.62 -10.17 12.05
N PRO A 16 -8.31 -11.26 12.80
CA PRO A 16 -8.18 -12.60 12.22
C PRO A 16 -9.37 -13.08 11.38
N PRO A 17 -10.65 -12.90 11.80
CA PRO A 17 -11.79 -13.31 10.98
C PRO A 17 -11.89 -12.56 9.65
N VAL A 18 -11.54 -11.27 9.66
CA VAL A 18 -11.51 -10.43 8.45
C VAL A 18 -10.38 -10.88 7.53
N GLN A 19 -9.21 -11.20 8.09
CA GLN A 19 -8.08 -11.70 7.32
C GLN A 19 -8.42 -13.05 6.68
N GLN A 20 -9.03 -13.97 7.42
CA GLN A 20 -9.44 -15.28 6.90
C GLN A 20 -10.42 -15.14 5.72
N ARG A 21 -11.44 -14.28 5.87
CA ARG A 21 -12.40 -13.97 4.79
C ARG A 21 -11.71 -13.40 3.55
N ARG A 22 -10.80 -12.45 3.73
CA ARG A 22 -10.02 -11.84 2.63
C ARG A 22 -9.16 -12.87 1.92
N THR A 23 -8.43 -13.70 2.68
CA THR A 23 -7.59 -14.79 2.13
C THR A 23 -8.43 -15.79 1.33
N ALA A 24 -9.58 -16.22 1.85
CA ALA A 24 -10.49 -17.12 1.15
C ALA A 24 -11.01 -16.52 -0.17
N ALA A 25 -11.45 -15.26 -0.14
CA ALA A 25 -11.90 -14.56 -1.35
C ALA A 25 -10.78 -14.44 -2.40
N VAL A 26 -9.55 -14.10 -1.99
CA VAL A 26 -8.40 -14.01 -2.89
C VAL A 26 -8.05 -15.37 -3.52
N ALA A 27 -8.04 -16.45 -2.71
CA ALA A 27 -7.75 -17.80 -3.21
C ALA A 27 -8.81 -18.30 -4.19
N SER A 28 -10.09 -18.02 -3.90
CA SER A 28 -11.20 -18.33 -4.80
C SER A 28 -11.05 -17.60 -6.14
N LEU A 29 -10.79 -16.28 -6.12
CA LEU A 29 -10.62 -15.53 -7.36
C LEU A 29 -9.44 -15.99 -8.20
N LEU A 30 -8.30 -16.35 -7.59
CA LEU A 30 -7.18 -16.93 -8.34
C LEU A 30 -7.55 -18.24 -9.02
N SER A 31 -8.34 -19.08 -8.35
CA SER A 31 -8.85 -20.33 -8.92
C SER A 31 -9.83 -20.07 -10.06
N PHE A 32 -10.71 -19.08 -9.90
CA PHE A 32 -11.65 -18.63 -10.93
C PHE A 32 -10.95 -18.09 -12.20
N PHE A 33 -9.87 -17.32 -12.03
CA PHE A 33 -9.07 -16.86 -13.18
C PHE A 33 -8.31 -18.00 -13.86
N ALA A 34 -7.89 -19.02 -13.10
CA ALA A 34 -7.22 -20.20 -13.65
C ALA A 34 -8.17 -21.14 -14.39
N SER A 35 -9.49 -21.09 -14.11
CA SER A 35 -10.52 -21.87 -14.79
C SER A 35 -11.19 -21.12 -15.95
N ASP A 36 -10.47 -20.22 -16.61
CA ASP A 36 -10.96 -19.41 -17.74
C ASP A 36 -12.30 -18.71 -17.45
N LEU A 37 -12.42 -18.11 -16.26
CA LEU A 37 -13.63 -17.42 -15.79
C LEU A 37 -14.87 -18.32 -15.69
N ALA A 38 -14.69 -19.65 -15.63
CA ALA A 38 -15.77 -20.58 -15.31
C ALA A 38 -16.00 -20.61 -13.77
N PRO A 39 -17.17 -20.17 -13.27
CA PRO A 39 -17.48 -20.24 -11.85
C PRO A 39 -17.60 -21.70 -11.39
N ARG A 40 -16.97 -22.07 -10.28
CA ARG A 40 -17.11 -23.41 -9.66
C ARG A 40 -18.25 -23.49 -8.62
N GLY A 41 -18.90 -22.37 -8.31
CA GLY A 41 -19.90 -22.26 -7.26
C GLY A 41 -21.00 -21.27 -7.62
N ARG A 42 -21.78 -20.84 -6.62
CA ARG A 42 -22.88 -19.89 -6.82
C ARG A 42 -22.37 -18.53 -7.28
N LEU A 43 -23.04 -17.94 -8.26
CA LEU A 43 -22.69 -16.61 -8.78
C LEU A 43 -22.71 -15.55 -7.67
N GLU A 44 -23.69 -15.61 -6.76
CA GLU A 44 -23.80 -14.70 -5.60
C GLU A 44 -22.52 -14.68 -4.75
N GLU A 45 -21.95 -15.86 -4.47
CA GLU A 45 -20.73 -15.98 -3.67
C GLU A 45 -19.53 -15.37 -4.42
N LEU A 46 -19.41 -15.63 -5.72
CA LEU A 46 -18.38 -15.01 -6.56
C LEU A 46 -18.52 -13.48 -6.59
N GLN A 47 -19.75 -12.96 -6.63
CA GLN A 47 -20.04 -11.53 -6.59
C GLN A 47 -19.56 -10.87 -5.28
N GLU A 48 -19.75 -11.54 -4.15
CA GLU A 48 -19.24 -11.09 -2.85
C GLU A 48 -17.71 -11.12 -2.78
N GLN A 49 -17.09 -12.19 -3.28
CA GLN A 49 -15.64 -12.34 -3.33
C GLN A 49 -14.99 -11.25 -4.21
N LEU A 50 -15.57 -10.95 -5.38
CA LEU A 50 -15.14 -9.83 -6.24
C LEU A 50 -15.26 -8.49 -5.51
N ALA A 51 -16.32 -8.28 -4.74
CA ALA A 51 -16.51 -7.07 -3.94
C ALA A 51 -15.46 -6.92 -2.84
N GLU A 52 -15.17 -8.00 -2.12
CA GLU A 52 -14.19 -8.04 -1.04
C GLU A 52 -12.79 -7.70 -1.59
N VAL A 53 -12.37 -8.36 -2.67
CA VAL A 53 -11.05 -8.15 -3.28
C VAL A 53 -10.93 -6.76 -3.92
N LYS A 54 -11.99 -6.25 -4.57
CA LYS A 54 -12.05 -4.85 -5.00
C LYS A 54 -11.81 -3.91 -3.82
N GLY A 55 -12.37 -4.21 -2.66
CA GLY A 55 -12.19 -3.45 -1.43
C GLY A 55 -10.72 -3.39 -0.97
N LEU A 56 -9.92 -4.44 -1.22
CA LEU A 56 -8.49 -4.45 -0.90
C LEU A 56 -7.72 -3.44 -1.76
N PHE A 57 -7.93 -3.49 -3.08
CA PHE A 57 -7.30 -2.54 -4.00
C PHE A 57 -7.79 -1.11 -3.79
N SER A 58 -9.07 -0.93 -3.44
CA SER A 58 -9.65 0.38 -3.10
C SER A 58 -8.91 1.03 -1.93
N ARG A 59 -8.66 0.27 -0.85
CA ARG A 59 -7.87 0.72 0.30
C ARG A 59 -6.47 1.15 -0.13
N ALA A 60 -5.80 0.33 -0.95
CA ALA A 60 -4.44 0.58 -1.38
C ALA A 60 -4.28 1.87 -2.22
N HIS A 61 -5.25 2.21 -3.09
CA HIS A 61 -5.16 3.43 -3.91
C HIS A 61 -5.75 4.69 -3.25
N ARG A 62 -6.76 4.54 -2.38
CA ARG A 62 -7.39 5.67 -1.68
C ARG A 62 -6.59 6.12 -0.47
N GLN A 63 -5.96 5.18 0.23
CA GLN A 63 -5.15 5.43 1.44
C GLN A 63 -5.94 6.17 2.53
N ASP A 64 -7.24 5.91 2.64
CA ASP A 64 -8.18 6.61 3.54
C ASP A 64 -8.71 5.74 4.69
N GLN A 65 -8.22 4.49 4.81
CA GLN A 65 -8.61 3.54 5.85
C GLN A 65 -7.46 3.26 6.82
N TRP A 66 -7.81 2.91 8.07
CA TRP A 66 -6.83 2.62 9.11
C TRP A 66 -5.90 1.45 8.80
N ASP A 67 -6.26 0.53 7.90
CA ASP A 67 -5.46 -0.63 7.49
C ASP A 67 -4.85 -0.49 6.08
N TRP A 68 -4.88 0.70 5.48
CA TRP A 68 -4.53 0.86 4.06
C TRP A 68 -3.11 0.40 3.75
N PHE A 69 -2.13 0.69 4.62
CA PHE A 69 -0.73 0.33 4.42
C PHE A 69 -0.54 -1.17 4.62
N THR A 70 -1.18 -1.73 5.65
CA THR A 70 -1.22 -3.18 5.92
C THR A 70 -1.70 -3.94 4.68
N VAL A 71 -2.81 -3.49 4.07
CA VAL A 71 -3.40 -4.10 2.86
C VAL A 71 -2.55 -3.85 1.62
N TRP A 72 -2.06 -2.63 1.41
CA TRP A 72 -1.20 -2.27 0.28
C TRP A 72 0.07 -3.12 0.23
N ARG A 73 0.72 -3.31 1.38
CA ARG A 73 1.88 -4.19 1.50
C ARG A 73 1.51 -5.64 1.18
N ALA A 74 0.41 -6.15 1.76
CA ALA A 74 -0.02 -7.52 1.52
C ALA A 74 -0.27 -7.77 0.03
N LEU A 75 -0.80 -6.81 -0.71
CA LEU A 75 -0.98 -6.87 -2.17
C LEU A 75 0.34 -6.80 -2.97
N GLY A 76 1.50 -6.89 -2.34
CA GLY A 76 2.80 -6.77 -3.03
C GLY A 76 3.15 -5.33 -3.42
N ARG A 77 2.62 -4.33 -2.70
CA ARG A 77 2.96 -2.91 -2.86
C ARG A 77 2.68 -2.35 -4.27
N PRO A 78 1.48 -2.57 -4.84
CA PRO A 78 1.15 -2.04 -6.16
C PRO A 78 1.20 -0.51 -6.15
N GLY A 79 1.66 0.09 -7.25
CA GLY A 79 1.58 1.54 -7.44
C GLY A 79 0.12 2.01 -7.43
N ARG A 80 -0.13 3.26 -7.01
CA ARG A 80 -1.49 3.80 -6.84
C ARG A 80 -2.38 3.64 -8.07
N ARG A 81 -1.83 3.91 -9.27
CA ARG A 81 -2.52 3.74 -10.55
C ARG A 81 -2.93 2.29 -10.80
N ARG A 82 -1.99 1.35 -10.65
CA ARG A 82 -2.26 -0.09 -10.81
C ARG A 82 -3.31 -0.58 -9.82
N ALA A 83 -3.24 -0.16 -8.56
CA ALA A 83 -4.24 -0.51 -7.57
C ALA A 83 -5.65 0.03 -7.94
N GLN A 84 -5.73 1.26 -8.47
CA GLN A 84 -6.98 1.82 -8.98
C GLN A 84 -7.52 1.04 -10.18
N GLU A 85 -6.67 0.71 -11.15
CA GLU A 85 -7.03 -0.08 -12.35
C GLU A 85 -7.53 -1.48 -11.95
N CYS A 86 -6.89 -2.15 -10.98
CA CYS A 86 -7.36 -3.42 -10.43
C CYS A 86 -8.75 -3.28 -9.78
N ALA A 87 -8.97 -2.25 -8.94
CA ALA A 87 -10.25 -2.04 -8.28
C ALA A 87 -11.40 -1.76 -9.28
N GLN A 88 -11.11 -0.98 -10.33
CA GLN A 88 -12.07 -0.70 -11.40
C GLN A 88 -12.38 -1.95 -12.22
N SER A 89 -11.36 -2.71 -12.59
CA SER A 89 -11.48 -3.94 -13.38
C SER A 89 -12.27 -5.02 -12.64
N LEU A 90 -12.05 -5.20 -11.33
CA LEU A 90 -12.86 -6.09 -10.50
C LEU A 90 -14.33 -5.64 -10.42
N GLY A 91 -14.57 -4.34 -10.37
CA GLY A 91 -15.93 -3.78 -10.41
C GLY A 91 -16.63 -4.00 -11.75
N LEU A 92 -15.90 -3.88 -12.86
CA LEU A 92 -16.39 -4.17 -14.21
C LEU A 92 -16.71 -5.66 -14.36
N LEU A 93 -15.77 -6.52 -14.00
CA LEU A 93 -15.90 -7.97 -14.04
C LEU A 93 -17.13 -8.43 -13.25
N ARG A 94 -17.31 -7.89 -12.04
CA ARG A 94 -18.48 -8.16 -11.21
C ARG A 94 -19.79 -7.82 -11.93
N ARG A 95 -19.89 -6.64 -12.55
CA ARG A 95 -21.10 -6.24 -13.29
C ARG A 95 -21.35 -7.12 -14.51
N ALA A 96 -20.31 -7.38 -15.32
CA ALA A 96 -20.42 -8.17 -16.53
C ALA A 96 -20.90 -9.61 -16.23
N LEU A 97 -20.32 -10.26 -15.20
CA LEU A 97 -20.76 -11.58 -14.76
C LEU A 97 -22.21 -11.58 -14.27
N GLY A 98 -22.64 -10.53 -13.57
CA GLY A 98 -24.03 -10.39 -13.10
C GLY A 98 -25.04 -10.19 -14.25
N ALA A 99 -24.59 -9.61 -15.37
CA ALA A 99 -25.39 -9.40 -16.57
C ALA A 99 -25.31 -10.56 -17.57
N GLY A 100 -24.49 -11.58 -17.32
CA GLY A 100 -24.25 -12.67 -18.27
C GLY A 100 -23.42 -12.27 -19.51
N GLU A 101 -22.72 -11.14 -19.47
CA GLU A 101 -21.94 -10.62 -20.58
C GLU A 101 -20.52 -11.20 -20.60
N ALA A 102 -20.37 -12.40 -21.17
CA ALA A 102 -19.10 -13.14 -21.17
C ALA A 102 -17.93 -12.34 -21.79
N GLY A 103 -18.16 -11.63 -22.90
CA GLY A 103 -17.14 -10.79 -23.56
C GLY A 103 -16.65 -9.65 -22.65
N ALA A 104 -17.58 -8.91 -22.04
CA ALA A 104 -17.23 -7.83 -21.11
C ALA A 104 -16.53 -8.35 -19.84
N ALA A 105 -16.88 -9.56 -19.38
CA ALA A 105 -16.20 -10.22 -18.27
C ALA A 105 -14.75 -10.55 -18.64
N ARG A 106 -14.52 -11.08 -19.85
CA ARG A 106 -13.18 -11.38 -20.37
C ARG A 106 -12.33 -10.13 -20.47
N ASP A 107 -12.86 -9.06 -21.08
CA ASP A 107 -12.18 -7.77 -21.19
C ASP A 107 -11.78 -7.19 -19.82
N ALA A 108 -12.68 -7.28 -18.83
CA ALA A 108 -12.40 -6.82 -17.48
C ALA A 108 -11.34 -7.66 -16.78
N ALA A 109 -11.33 -8.98 -16.98
CA ALA A 109 -10.29 -9.86 -16.45
C ALA A 109 -8.91 -9.58 -17.09
N ASP A 110 -8.88 -9.28 -18.38
CA ASP A 110 -7.64 -8.99 -19.09
C ASP A 110 -7.06 -7.63 -18.67
N ARG A 111 -7.92 -6.63 -18.44
CA ARG A 111 -7.51 -5.36 -17.81
C ARG A 111 -6.96 -5.55 -16.40
N LEU A 112 -7.59 -6.42 -15.60
CA LEU A 112 -7.08 -6.77 -14.27
C LEU A 112 -5.70 -7.43 -14.35
N ALA A 113 -5.50 -8.34 -15.31
CA ALA A 113 -4.22 -8.99 -15.56
C ALA A 113 -3.13 -7.99 -15.96
N ALA A 114 -3.43 -7.10 -16.92
CA ALA A 114 -2.52 -6.05 -17.38
C ALA A 114 -2.10 -5.06 -16.26
N ALA A 115 -3.03 -4.77 -15.34
CA ALA A 115 -2.75 -3.94 -14.15
C ALA A 115 -1.89 -4.66 -13.09
N GLY A 116 -1.64 -5.96 -13.24
CA GLY A 116 -0.87 -6.79 -12.31
C GLY A 116 -1.70 -7.43 -11.19
N GLY A 117 -3.02 -7.50 -11.35
CA GLY A 117 -3.95 -8.07 -10.37
C GLY A 117 -3.53 -9.46 -9.88
N PRO A 118 -3.34 -10.46 -10.76
CA PRO A 118 -2.95 -11.82 -10.36
C PRO A 118 -1.65 -11.86 -9.54
N ALA A 119 -0.65 -11.05 -9.88
CA ALA A 119 0.60 -10.97 -9.13
C ALA A 119 0.37 -10.42 -7.71
N SER A 120 -0.43 -9.35 -7.58
CA SER A 120 -0.83 -8.81 -6.28
C SER A 120 -1.65 -9.78 -5.43
N LEU A 121 -2.54 -10.56 -6.05
CA LEU A 121 -3.33 -11.59 -5.35
C LEU A 121 -2.46 -12.74 -4.85
N ARG A 122 -1.49 -13.20 -5.65
CA ARG A 122 -0.52 -14.22 -5.20
C ARG A 122 0.35 -13.69 -4.06
N ALA A 123 0.83 -12.44 -4.16
CA ALA A 123 1.57 -11.80 -3.08
C ALA A 123 0.75 -11.72 -1.78
N PHE A 124 -0.55 -11.44 -1.88
CA PHE A 124 -1.45 -11.41 -0.72
C PHE A 124 -1.54 -12.75 0.00
N LEU A 125 -1.56 -13.87 -0.73
CA LEU A 125 -1.55 -15.21 -0.14
C LEU A 125 -0.18 -15.64 0.37
N ALA A 126 0.90 -15.26 -0.31
CA ALA A 126 2.27 -15.60 0.07
C ALA A 126 2.74 -14.86 1.34
N GLY A 127 2.11 -13.75 1.67
CA GLY A 127 2.50 -12.90 2.79
C GLY A 127 3.73 -12.04 2.50
N PRO A 128 4.16 -11.21 3.48
CA PRO A 128 5.28 -10.29 3.31
C PRO A 128 6.57 -11.04 3.03
N GLN A 129 7.20 -10.73 1.90
CA GLN A 129 8.52 -11.25 1.55
C GLN A 129 9.61 -10.32 2.09
N PRO A 130 10.73 -10.87 2.60
CA PRO A 130 11.87 -10.07 3.01
C PRO A 130 12.42 -9.25 1.85
N LEU A 131 13.07 -8.13 2.17
CA LEU A 131 13.80 -7.38 1.16
C LEU A 131 14.97 -8.20 0.64
N THR A 132 15.23 -8.09 -0.66
CA THR A 132 16.49 -8.57 -1.25
C THR A 132 17.66 -7.82 -0.63
N GLU A 133 18.78 -8.51 -0.47
CA GLU A 133 20.03 -7.93 0.04
C GLU A 133 20.43 -6.66 -0.74
N GLY A 134 20.90 -5.63 -0.02
CA GLY A 134 21.24 -4.33 -0.59
C GLY A 134 20.07 -3.38 -0.84
N LEU A 135 18.83 -3.80 -0.58
CA LEU A 135 17.64 -2.95 -0.61
C LEU A 135 17.26 -2.46 0.79
N GLY A 136 16.64 -1.28 0.84
CA GLY A 136 15.98 -0.74 2.01
C GLY A 136 14.76 0.10 1.63
N TYR A 137 14.12 0.66 2.64
CA TYR A 137 12.97 1.53 2.51
C TYR A 137 13.33 2.96 2.89
N LEU A 138 12.95 3.90 2.04
CA LEU A 138 12.74 5.29 2.44
C LEU A 138 11.25 5.42 2.80
N TYR A 139 10.94 6.07 3.92
CA TYR A 139 9.55 6.30 4.34
C TYR A 139 9.29 7.77 4.67
N VAL A 140 8.02 8.16 4.55
CA VAL A 140 7.46 9.39 5.09
C VAL A 140 6.39 9.00 6.10
N LEU A 141 6.49 9.51 7.32
CA LEU A 141 5.49 9.34 8.36
C LEU A 141 4.87 10.70 8.73
N SER A 142 3.61 10.67 9.16
CA SER A 142 2.96 11.82 9.80
C SER A 142 1.88 11.32 10.76
N THR A 143 1.42 12.19 11.64
CA THR A 143 0.16 11.98 12.38
C THR A 143 -1.01 12.52 11.55
N ARG A 144 -2.25 12.19 11.93
CA ARG A 144 -3.45 12.72 11.27
C ARG A 144 -3.71 14.18 11.67
N GLU A 145 -3.30 14.53 12.88
CA GLU A 145 -3.47 15.81 13.56
C GLU A 145 -2.41 16.83 13.11
N SER A 146 -1.26 16.36 12.63
CA SER A 146 -0.19 17.21 12.09
C SER A 146 0.24 16.70 10.70
N PRO A 147 -0.63 16.80 9.68
CA PRO A 147 -0.39 16.18 8.38
C PRO A 147 0.74 16.83 7.56
N ARG A 148 1.16 18.04 7.93
CA ARG A 148 2.29 18.77 7.33
C ARG A 148 3.63 18.50 8.02
N LEU A 149 3.60 17.99 9.25
CA LEU A 149 4.81 17.63 9.98
C LEU A 149 5.21 16.21 9.55
N LEU A 150 6.19 16.14 8.66
CA LEU A 150 6.66 14.90 8.06
C LEU A 150 7.93 14.43 8.74
N LYS A 151 7.95 13.18 9.21
CA LYS A 151 9.18 12.47 9.55
C LYS A 151 9.64 11.67 8.34
N ILE A 152 10.85 11.95 7.86
CA ILE A 152 11.42 11.24 6.71
C ILE A 152 12.64 10.48 7.17
N GLY A 153 12.65 9.17 7.00
CA GLY A 153 13.76 8.32 7.43
C GLY A 153 13.85 7.07 6.58
N TYR A 154 14.75 6.17 6.99
CA TYR A 154 14.94 4.90 6.30
C TYR A 154 14.94 3.70 7.26
N THR A 155 14.84 2.50 6.67
CA THR A 155 15.07 1.22 7.35
C THR A 155 15.48 0.16 6.35
N GLU A 156 16.31 -0.80 6.76
CA GLU A 156 16.66 -1.99 5.97
C GLU A 156 15.84 -3.23 6.41
N ARG A 157 15.03 -3.06 7.47
CA ARG A 157 14.07 -4.05 7.98
C ARG A 157 12.64 -3.68 7.57
N ALA A 158 11.65 -4.41 8.09
CA ALA A 158 10.24 -4.07 7.90
C ALA A 158 9.92 -2.64 8.38
N VAL A 159 9.12 -1.90 7.60
CA VAL A 159 8.73 -0.52 7.95
C VAL A 159 7.88 -0.50 9.22
N GLU A 160 7.09 -1.54 9.44
CA GLU A 160 6.23 -1.71 10.61
C GLU A 160 7.04 -1.79 11.90
N GLU A 161 8.14 -2.55 11.90
CA GLU A 161 9.05 -2.65 13.04
C GLU A 161 9.61 -1.27 13.37
N ARG A 162 10.09 -0.54 12.34
CA ARG A 162 10.66 0.79 12.53
C ARG A 162 9.62 1.80 13.03
N VAL A 163 8.39 1.75 12.51
CA VAL A 163 7.29 2.61 12.95
C VAL A 163 6.87 2.28 14.37
N ALA A 164 6.86 0.99 14.75
CA ALA A 164 6.56 0.56 16.12
C ALA A 164 7.61 1.07 17.11
N GLU A 165 8.90 0.97 16.78
CA GLU A 165 10.01 1.52 17.57
C GLU A 165 9.85 3.03 17.78
N ILE A 166 9.55 3.78 16.71
CA ILE A 166 9.34 5.23 16.77
C ILE A 166 8.16 5.56 17.69
N ASN A 167 7.05 4.83 17.55
CA ASN A 167 5.83 5.08 18.33
C ASN A 167 5.93 4.65 19.80
N ALA A 168 6.91 3.82 20.18
CA ALA A 168 7.16 3.41 21.55
C ALA A 168 7.98 4.44 22.37
N ALA A 169 8.55 5.46 21.72
CA ALA A 169 9.36 6.46 22.41
C ALA A 169 8.53 7.34 23.36
N THR A 170 9.10 7.68 24.54
CA THR A 170 8.43 8.38 25.65
C THR A 170 7.84 9.75 25.32
N GLY A 171 8.25 10.37 24.20
CA GLY A 171 7.73 11.65 23.72
C GLY A 171 6.63 11.57 22.66
N VAL A 172 6.23 10.36 22.23
CA VAL A 172 5.21 10.19 21.17
C VAL A 172 3.83 10.03 21.80
N VAL A 173 3.05 11.10 21.77
CA VAL A 173 1.67 11.11 22.28
C VAL A 173 0.69 10.54 21.25
N ILE A 174 0.90 10.85 19.97
CA ILE A 174 0.05 10.41 18.86
C ILE A 174 0.88 9.51 17.94
N PRO A 175 0.47 8.25 17.70
CA PRO A 175 1.22 7.35 16.84
C PRO A 175 1.36 7.86 15.41
N TYR A 176 2.59 7.87 14.90
CA TYR A 176 2.90 8.13 13.50
C TYR A 176 2.37 7.01 12.61
N GLY A 177 1.66 7.41 11.54
CA GLY A 177 1.25 6.54 10.45
C GLY A 177 2.14 6.71 9.23
N VAL A 178 2.20 5.68 8.39
CA VAL A 178 2.89 5.78 7.10
C VAL A 178 2.08 6.67 6.16
N ARG A 179 2.78 7.51 5.39
CA ARG A 179 2.22 8.27 4.26
C ARG A 179 2.74 7.74 2.93
N ALA A 180 4.03 7.42 2.86
CA ALA A 180 4.65 6.84 1.67
C ALA A 180 5.84 5.95 2.03
N VAL A 181 6.12 4.98 1.16
CA VAL A 181 7.29 4.11 1.23
C VAL A 181 7.82 3.87 -0.17
N TRP A 182 9.14 3.96 -0.34
CA TRP A 182 9.85 3.61 -1.56
C TRP A 182 10.89 2.53 -1.26
N THR A 183 10.93 1.49 -2.09
CA THR A 183 12.06 0.55 -2.11
C THR A 183 13.22 1.17 -2.87
N VAL A 184 14.39 1.26 -2.23
CA VAL A 184 15.58 1.93 -2.75
C VAL A 184 16.83 1.09 -2.49
N ARG A 185 17.84 1.24 -3.35
CA ARG A 185 19.19 0.71 -3.09
C ARG A 185 19.94 1.70 -2.21
N ASN A 186 20.72 1.20 -1.26
CA ASN A 186 21.52 2.04 -0.34
C ASN A 186 20.66 3.12 0.36
N ALA A 187 19.68 2.66 1.16
CA ALA A 187 18.65 3.52 1.73
C ALA A 187 19.19 4.66 2.59
N ARG A 188 20.32 4.43 3.29
CA ARG A 188 21.04 5.47 4.04
C ARG A 188 21.52 6.61 3.15
N ARG A 189 22.17 6.29 2.02
CA ARG A 189 22.65 7.31 1.07
C ARG A 189 21.51 8.11 0.47
N VAL A 190 20.43 7.42 0.09
CA VAL A 190 19.22 8.04 -0.47
C VAL A 190 18.57 8.98 0.54
N GLU A 191 18.41 8.55 1.78
CA GLU A 191 17.84 9.37 2.85
C GLU A 191 18.65 10.65 3.09
N SER A 192 19.97 10.54 3.17
CA SER A 192 20.85 11.71 3.30
C SER A 192 20.72 12.70 2.13
N LYS A 193 20.50 12.21 0.90
CA LYS A 193 20.26 13.07 -0.28
C LYS A 193 18.89 13.74 -0.20
N VAL A 194 17.85 12.98 0.17
CA VAL A 194 16.49 13.51 0.36
C VAL A 194 16.45 14.57 1.47
N HIS A 195 17.16 14.37 2.58
CA HIS A 195 17.25 15.38 3.64
C HIS A 195 17.93 16.67 3.16
N ARG A 196 18.97 16.58 2.31
CA ARG A 196 19.59 17.76 1.69
C ARG A 196 18.65 18.47 0.72
N LEU A 197 17.96 17.70 -0.12
CA LEU A 197 16.96 18.22 -1.05
C LEU A 197 15.86 18.99 -0.32
N LEU A 198 15.43 18.49 0.84
CA LEU A 198 14.34 19.07 1.63
C LEU A 198 14.82 19.99 2.76
N ALA A 199 16.09 20.38 2.79
CA ALA A 199 16.70 21.09 3.92
C ALA A 199 15.99 22.42 4.25
N VAL A 200 15.44 23.11 3.24
CA VAL A 200 14.72 24.39 3.42
C VAL A 200 13.41 24.24 4.22
N TRP A 201 12.84 23.04 4.28
CA TRP A 201 11.64 22.73 5.08
C TRP A 201 11.97 22.05 6.41
N ARG A 202 13.26 21.84 6.72
CA ARG A 202 13.68 21.11 7.91
C ARG A 202 13.41 21.94 9.16
N VAL A 203 12.63 21.41 10.10
CA VAL A 203 12.21 22.12 11.31
C VAL A 203 13.39 22.36 12.25
N ARG A 204 14.28 21.37 12.35
CA ARG A 204 15.49 21.44 13.17
C ARG A 204 16.67 20.78 12.47
N PRO A 205 17.87 21.39 12.48
CA PRO A 205 19.06 20.81 11.84
C PRO A 205 19.44 19.41 12.36
N ASP A 206 19.21 19.15 13.65
CA ASP A 206 19.56 17.89 14.33
C ASP A 206 18.48 16.79 14.22
N ARG A 207 17.34 17.08 13.59
CA ARG A 207 16.19 16.15 13.55
C ARG A 207 15.68 15.91 12.13
N GLU A 208 15.01 14.79 11.93
CA GLU A 208 14.54 14.33 10.61
C GLU A 208 13.07 14.74 10.35
N PHE A 209 12.70 15.94 10.79
CA PHE A 209 11.34 16.48 10.65
C PHE A 209 11.31 17.67 9.70
N PHE A 210 10.28 17.71 8.88
CA PHE A 210 10.09 18.68 7.81
C PHE A 210 8.65 19.23 7.88
N ASP A 211 8.48 20.55 7.85
CA ASP A 211 7.17 21.20 7.76
C ASP A 211 6.88 21.54 6.29
N MET A 212 6.14 20.67 5.62
CA MET A 212 5.77 20.85 4.21
C MET A 212 4.53 20.02 3.86
N ASP A 213 3.90 20.34 2.74
CA ASP A 213 2.80 19.53 2.24
C ASP A 213 3.28 18.14 1.78
N TYR A 214 2.54 17.10 2.17
CA TYR A 214 2.86 15.72 1.80
C TYR A 214 2.90 15.50 0.28
N ARG A 215 2.01 16.14 -0.48
CA ARG A 215 1.97 15.98 -1.94
C ARG A 215 3.23 16.51 -2.59
N ASP A 216 3.71 17.66 -2.12
CA ASP A 216 4.96 18.26 -2.60
C ASP A 216 6.17 17.41 -2.21
N ALA A 217 6.23 16.95 -0.94
CA ALA A 217 7.28 16.05 -0.48
C ALA A 217 7.32 14.76 -1.32
N HIS A 218 6.17 14.11 -1.52
CA HIS A 218 6.06 12.90 -2.31
C HIS A 218 6.51 13.13 -3.75
N ARG A 219 6.12 14.25 -4.38
CA ARG A 219 6.55 14.61 -5.74
C ARG A 219 8.07 14.76 -5.80
N LEU A 220 8.65 15.63 -4.98
CA LEU A 220 10.10 15.91 -4.97
C LEU A 220 10.92 14.65 -4.73
N ILE A 221 10.53 13.83 -3.75
CA ILE A 221 11.20 12.56 -3.46
C ILE A 221 11.07 11.60 -4.66
N SER A 222 9.87 11.45 -5.22
CA SER A 222 9.65 10.54 -6.34
C SER A 222 10.39 10.96 -7.60
N ASP A 223 10.50 12.26 -7.86
CA ASP A 223 11.27 12.82 -8.98
C ASP A 223 12.76 12.55 -8.78
N HIS A 224 13.29 12.86 -7.59
CA HIS A 224 14.68 12.59 -7.25
C HIS A 224 15.03 11.10 -7.41
N LEU A 225 14.21 10.20 -6.88
CA LEU A 225 14.41 8.75 -6.99
C LEU A 225 14.31 8.22 -8.43
N ARG A 226 13.54 8.89 -9.31
CA ARG A 226 13.50 8.55 -10.73
C ARG A 226 14.78 8.96 -11.44
N SER A 227 15.27 10.18 -11.20
CA SER A 227 16.54 10.65 -11.77
C SER A 227 17.72 9.77 -11.34
N GLU A 228 17.81 9.40 -10.06
CA GLU A 228 18.89 8.53 -9.56
C GLU A 228 18.93 7.16 -10.23
N ARG A 229 17.77 6.65 -10.67
CA ARG A 229 17.67 5.34 -11.35
C ARG A 229 18.00 5.43 -12.84
N ALA A 230 17.88 6.61 -13.44
CA ALA A 230 18.24 6.82 -14.84
C ALA A 230 19.76 7.04 -15.01
N GLU A 231 20.44 7.47 -13.95
CA GLU A 231 21.90 7.70 -13.91
C GLU A 231 22.72 6.45 -13.51
N GLN A 232 22.06 5.34 -13.16
CA GLN A 232 22.65 4.06 -12.75
C GLN A 232 22.50 3.00 -13.84
#